data_AF-A0A100JQE5-F1
#
_entry.id   AF-A0A100JQE5-F1
#
_cell.length_a   1.000
_cell.length_b   1.000
_cell.length_c   1.000
_cell.angle_alpha   90.00
_cell.angle_beta   90.00
_cell.angle_gamma   90.00
#
_symmetry.space_group_name_H-M   'P 1'
#
loop_
_entity.id
_entity.type
_entity.pdbx_description
1 polymer ?
#
loop_
_entity_poly.entity_id
_entity_poly.type
_entity_poly.pdbx_seq_one_letter_code
_entity_poly.pdbx_strand_id
1 'polypeptide(L)'
;MLMHIQSRRLLTTAIVVLTSLGVSTAGTLSAQAAPTDSDPAATAPSGYGSPGQGPVTPVQTGTQSLSATASALAPAISRAEVISRAKSWVGRGLDYNQGAYYQGYRMDCSGYVSMAWNLSSSLTTDTFAGRGVTTTITKSQLRAGDALLDDDGGNSGHVVLFEKWTDSSKSSYMGLEFSSTGVHYREIPYPYFSGFGPYVPVRNKSITDTGGGAHDFTGDGRDDLASVGADGVLRVYGNEGVGKYDTVELGGGWSPMNKVAAADFNADGKGDLVAVNKDSGALFLYLGKGDGHFNAAVQIGQGWQNMSSVVAGDFTGDGKADIVAVDADSNLQLYSGTGTDVNHTKQIGQGWSGMTNLAAGDVNGDGRADIVAMNKTTGDIHLYKGDSSGVTSAGVIGTNFNAMNRLTVADINDDGKADVVTTHATSGDLYLYTSSGTDLTSAGIIGHGWNTIQNLI
;
A
#
# COMPACT_ATOMS: atom_id res chain seq x y z
N MET A 1 66.45 -14.09 9.11
CA MET A 1 65.16 -13.66 9.70
C MET A 1 64.52 -12.67 8.73
N LEU A 2 63.23 -12.83 8.46
CA LEU A 2 62.53 -12.61 7.19
C LEU A 2 62.59 -11.22 6.54
N MET A 3 62.56 -11.28 5.20
CA MET A 3 62.44 -10.22 4.20
C MET A 3 61.06 -9.54 4.19
N HIS A 4 61.09 -8.25 3.83
CA HIS A 4 59.97 -7.41 3.43
C HIS A 4 59.79 -7.51 1.90
N ILE A 5 58.59 -7.83 1.40
CA ILE A 5 58.22 -7.62 -0.02
C ILE A 5 56.87 -6.91 -0.07
N GLN A 6 56.89 -5.70 -0.64
CA GLN A 6 55.73 -4.89 -0.99
C GLN A 6 55.32 -5.23 -2.44
N SER A 7 54.04 -5.51 -2.66
CA SER A 7 53.46 -5.68 -4.00
C SER A 7 52.58 -4.48 -4.35
N ARG A 8 53.00 -3.67 -5.32
CA ARG A 8 52.16 -2.69 -6.02
C ARG A 8 51.50 -3.37 -7.23
N ARG A 9 50.19 -3.25 -7.40
CA ARG A 9 49.49 -3.53 -8.66
C ARG A 9 49.01 -2.22 -9.28
N LEU A 10 49.49 -1.93 -10.49
CA LEU A 10 48.91 -0.96 -11.41
C LEU A 10 47.62 -1.53 -12.00
N LEU A 11 46.59 -0.70 -12.17
CA LEU A 11 45.56 -0.93 -13.19
C LEU A 11 45.45 0.31 -14.09
N THR A 12 45.43 0.01 -15.38
CA THR A 12 45.54 0.88 -16.54
C THR A 12 44.16 1.37 -16.95
N THR A 13 43.97 2.68 -17.10
CA THR A 13 42.77 3.29 -17.69
C THR A 13 42.92 3.40 -19.21
N ALA A 14 42.00 2.82 -19.98
CA ALA A 14 41.90 3.02 -21.41
C ALA A 14 40.85 4.11 -21.72
N ILE A 15 41.29 5.16 -22.40
CA ILE A 15 40.44 6.21 -22.99
C ILE A 15 40.24 5.85 -24.46
N VAL A 16 38.99 5.76 -24.91
CA VAL A 16 38.66 5.70 -26.34
C VAL A 16 37.91 6.98 -26.70
N VAL A 17 38.53 7.78 -27.57
CA VAL A 17 37.91 8.91 -28.28
C VAL A 17 37.64 8.43 -29.69
N LEU A 18 36.39 8.56 -30.17
CA LEU A 18 36.09 8.55 -31.60
C LEU A 18 35.20 9.75 -31.94
N THR A 19 35.71 10.56 -32.86
CA THR A 19 35.00 11.60 -33.61
C THR A 19 34.61 11.05 -34.99
N SER A 20 33.46 11.43 -35.54
CA SER A 20 33.34 11.82 -36.96
C SER A 20 31.95 12.40 -37.29
N LEU A 21 31.98 13.33 -38.25
CA LEU A 21 30.91 14.17 -38.79
C LEU A 21 30.04 13.43 -39.84
N GLY A 22 28.81 13.93 -40.05
CA GLY A 22 28.02 13.69 -41.26
C GLY A 22 26.75 14.55 -41.31
N VAL A 23 26.61 15.37 -42.34
CA VAL A 23 25.56 16.40 -42.54
C VAL A 23 24.64 16.01 -43.72
N SER A 24 23.41 16.55 -43.71
CA SER A 24 22.45 16.75 -44.84
C SER A 24 21.58 15.54 -45.22
N THR A 25 20.32 15.65 -45.66
CA THR A 25 19.51 16.72 -46.29
C THR A 25 18.01 16.55 -45.98
N ALA A 26 17.26 17.65 -46.05
CA ALA A 26 15.80 17.68 -46.13
C ALA A 26 15.29 17.39 -47.57
N GLY A 27 14.11 16.77 -47.69
CA GLY A 27 13.40 16.59 -48.96
C GLY A 27 11.88 16.51 -48.73
N THR A 28 11.15 17.48 -49.27
CA THR A 28 9.69 17.59 -49.34
C THR A 28 9.13 16.95 -50.62
N LEU A 29 7.79 16.86 -50.71
CA LEU A 29 6.87 16.48 -51.82
C LEU A 29 6.28 15.06 -51.64
N SER A 30 5.01 14.75 -51.89
CA SER A 30 3.78 15.49 -52.22
C SER A 30 2.58 14.54 -52.00
N ALA A 31 1.40 15.12 -51.79
CA ALA A 31 0.14 14.41 -51.58
C ALA A 31 -0.40 13.73 -52.85
N GLN A 32 -1.03 12.56 -52.68
CA GLN A 32 -2.05 12.06 -53.61
C GLN A 32 -3.16 11.33 -52.85
N ALA A 33 -4.41 11.66 -53.18
CA ALA A 33 -5.62 11.28 -52.46
C ALA A 33 -6.19 9.90 -52.84
N ALA A 34 -6.80 9.27 -51.83
CA ALA A 34 -7.86 8.25 -51.71
C ALA A 34 -8.21 7.31 -52.90
N PRO A 35 -8.59 6.06 -52.56
CA PRO A 35 -10.02 5.80 -52.48
C PRO A 35 -10.51 5.32 -51.10
N THR A 36 -11.78 5.60 -50.89
CA THR A 36 -12.62 5.40 -49.70
C THR A 36 -12.93 3.93 -49.40
N ASP A 37 -12.81 3.51 -48.14
CA ASP A 37 -13.91 2.84 -47.43
C ASP A 37 -13.66 2.79 -45.91
N SER A 38 -14.76 2.74 -45.17
CA SER A 38 -15.03 3.08 -43.76
C SER A 38 -14.25 2.37 -42.63
N ASP A 39 -13.94 3.13 -41.57
CA ASP A 39 -13.54 2.74 -40.19
C ASP A 39 -14.68 3.23 -39.22
N PRO A 40 -14.84 2.86 -37.91
CA PRO A 40 -13.76 2.81 -36.89
C PRO A 40 -13.83 1.70 -35.81
N ALA A 41 -12.67 1.28 -35.32
CA ALA A 41 -12.42 1.23 -33.86
C ALA A 41 -10.92 1.12 -33.52
N ALA A 42 -10.49 2.12 -32.75
CA ALA A 42 -9.14 2.43 -32.33
C ALA A 42 -8.40 1.32 -31.57
N THR A 43 -7.13 1.18 -31.91
CA THR A 43 -6.08 0.50 -31.15
C THR A 43 -5.44 1.46 -30.14
N ALA A 44 -5.20 0.96 -28.92
CA ALA A 44 -4.25 1.51 -27.95
C ALA A 44 -3.40 0.34 -27.37
N PRO A 45 -2.17 0.61 -26.88
CA PRO A 45 -1.02 -0.28 -27.09
C PRO A 45 -0.77 -1.34 -25.99
N SER A 46 0.09 -2.28 -26.37
CA SER A 46 0.60 -3.48 -25.71
C SER A 46 1.09 -3.34 -24.28
N GLY A 47 0.70 -4.29 -23.40
CA GLY A 47 1.22 -4.34 -22.04
C GLY A 47 1.00 -5.58 -21.18
N TYR A 48 0.14 -6.56 -21.50
CA TYR A 48 0.09 -7.86 -20.80
C TYR A 48 -0.34 -8.97 -21.77
N GLY A 49 0.40 -10.08 -21.75
CA GLY A 49 0.32 -11.16 -22.74
C GLY A 49 -0.99 -11.95 -22.74
N SER A 50 -1.34 -12.44 -23.92
CA SER A 50 -2.43 -13.36 -24.19
C SER A 50 -2.23 -14.70 -23.44
N PRO A 51 -3.23 -15.29 -22.75
CA PRO A 51 -3.08 -16.60 -22.14
C PRO A 51 -3.21 -17.69 -23.21
N GLY A 52 -2.07 -18.23 -23.64
CA GLY A 52 -2.01 -19.47 -24.40
C GLY A 52 -2.26 -20.67 -23.49
N GLN A 53 -3.07 -21.62 -23.95
CA GLN A 53 -3.25 -22.92 -23.30
C GLN A 53 -1.90 -23.66 -23.23
N GLY A 54 -1.47 -24.00 -22.02
CA GLY A 54 -0.26 -24.77 -21.73
C GLY A 54 -0.59 -26.12 -21.10
N PRO A 55 0.25 -27.16 -21.28
CA PRO A 55 -0.06 -28.52 -20.86
C PRO A 55 0.02 -28.72 -19.34
N VAL A 56 -0.91 -29.51 -18.82
CA VAL A 56 -1.20 -29.77 -17.40
C VAL A 56 -0.29 -30.81 -16.72
N THR A 57 -0.09 -30.68 -15.40
CA THR A 57 0.32 -31.75 -14.46
C THR A 57 -0.77 -31.94 -13.38
N PRO A 58 -0.86 -33.05 -12.62
CA PRO A 58 -2.10 -33.81 -12.47
C PRO A 58 -3.05 -33.28 -11.39
N VAL A 59 -4.34 -33.38 -11.69
CA VAL A 59 -5.49 -33.13 -10.82
C VAL A 59 -5.55 -34.17 -9.70
N GLN A 60 -5.70 -33.74 -8.44
CA GLN A 60 -6.08 -34.62 -7.35
C GLN A 60 -7.61 -34.75 -7.30
N THR A 61 -8.12 -35.94 -7.61
CA THR A 61 -9.52 -36.32 -7.36
C THR A 61 -9.64 -36.89 -5.95
N GLY A 62 -10.24 -36.13 -5.03
CA GLY A 62 -10.57 -36.60 -3.68
C GLY A 62 -12.00 -36.21 -3.32
N THR A 63 -12.86 -37.20 -3.13
CA THR A 63 -14.20 -37.06 -2.54
C THR A 63 -14.07 -37.00 -1.02
N GLN A 64 -14.51 -35.91 -0.38
CA GLN A 64 -14.71 -35.87 1.08
C GLN A 64 -16.19 -35.69 1.41
N SER A 65 -16.70 -36.56 2.29
CA SER A 65 -18.06 -36.55 2.80
C SER A 65 -18.25 -35.47 3.88
N LEU A 66 -19.37 -34.75 3.80
CA LEU A 66 -19.72 -33.68 4.71
C LEU A 66 -20.32 -34.20 6.03
N SER A 67 -19.81 -33.69 7.16
CA SER A 67 -20.45 -33.71 8.48
C SER A 67 -20.50 -32.29 9.04
N ALA A 68 -21.56 -31.98 9.79
CA ALA A 68 -22.15 -30.66 9.95
C ALA A 68 -21.48 -29.67 10.94
N THR A 69 -21.76 -28.39 10.67
CA THR A 69 -21.69 -27.17 11.52
C THR A 69 -20.31 -26.66 11.96
N ALA A 70 -19.50 -26.23 10.99
CA ALA A 70 -18.59 -25.10 11.18
C ALA A 70 -19.29 -23.83 10.66
N SER A 71 -19.08 -22.69 11.33
CA SER A 71 -19.48 -21.39 10.77
C SER A 71 -18.85 -21.25 9.38
N ALA A 72 -19.65 -20.95 8.35
CA ALA A 72 -19.15 -20.74 7.00
C ALA A 72 -18.39 -19.41 6.85
N LEU A 73 -18.34 -18.59 7.90
CA LEU A 73 -17.57 -17.37 7.94
C LEU A 73 -16.08 -17.70 7.99
N ALA A 74 -15.31 -17.14 7.05
CA ALA A 74 -13.86 -17.17 7.11
C ALA A 74 -13.34 -16.52 8.40
N PRO A 75 -12.10 -16.85 8.82
CA PRO A 75 -11.33 -15.98 9.70
C PRO A 75 -11.35 -14.53 9.20
N ALA A 76 -11.15 -13.57 10.11
CA ALA A 76 -10.93 -12.17 9.73
C ALA A 76 -9.83 -12.08 8.65
N ILE A 77 -10.06 -11.26 7.62
CA ILE A 77 -9.17 -11.12 6.47
C ILE A 77 -9.11 -9.65 6.04
N SER A 78 -7.92 -9.15 5.71
CA SER A 78 -7.76 -7.80 5.16
C SER A 78 -8.14 -7.75 3.68
N ARG A 79 -8.44 -6.56 3.17
CA ARG A 79 -8.70 -6.37 1.72
C ARG A 79 -7.48 -6.74 0.88
N ALA A 80 -6.29 -6.31 1.33
CA ALA A 80 -5.00 -6.65 0.73
C ALA A 80 -4.82 -8.15 0.56
N GLU A 81 -5.04 -8.94 1.63
CA GLU A 81 -4.94 -10.40 1.56
C GLU A 81 -5.98 -10.99 0.59
N VAL A 82 -7.22 -10.48 0.56
CA VAL A 82 -8.21 -10.92 -0.44
C VAL A 82 -7.70 -10.72 -1.87
N ILE A 83 -7.15 -9.54 -2.19
CA ILE A 83 -6.64 -9.23 -3.53
C ILE A 83 -5.37 -10.03 -3.85
N SER A 84 -4.45 -10.19 -2.90
CA SER A 84 -3.23 -10.98 -3.05
C SER A 84 -3.55 -12.44 -3.39
N ARG A 85 -4.46 -13.04 -2.62
CA ARG A 85 -4.98 -14.39 -2.88
C ARG A 85 -5.63 -14.50 -4.24
N ALA A 86 -6.48 -13.54 -4.61
CA ALA A 86 -7.11 -13.52 -5.93
C ALA A 86 -6.07 -13.46 -7.07
N LYS A 87 -5.08 -12.56 -6.97
CA LYS A 87 -4.00 -12.42 -7.96
C LYS A 87 -3.15 -13.67 -8.09
N SER A 88 -3.02 -14.49 -7.03
CA SER A 88 -2.20 -15.72 -7.05
C SER A 88 -2.62 -16.76 -8.11
N TRP A 89 -3.89 -16.74 -8.55
CA TRP A 89 -4.42 -17.61 -9.61
C TRP A 89 -4.37 -16.97 -11.01
N VAL A 90 -4.15 -15.65 -11.11
CA VAL A 90 -4.07 -14.96 -12.41
C VAL A 90 -2.85 -15.47 -13.18
N GLY A 91 -3.02 -15.77 -14.47
CA GLY A 91 -1.93 -16.24 -15.33
C GLY A 91 -1.44 -17.67 -15.06
N ARG A 92 -2.12 -18.43 -14.17
CA ARG A 92 -1.75 -19.82 -13.86
C ARG A 92 -2.19 -20.85 -14.91
N GLY A 93 -3.00 -20.46 -15.89
CA GLY A 93 -3.53 -21.38 -16.91
C GLY A 93 -4.56 -22.37 -16.35
N LEU A 94 -5.36 -21.94 -15.37
CA LEU A 94 -6.44 -22.76 -14.81
C LEU A 94 -7.65 -22.74 -15.75
N ASP A 95 -8.14 -23.93 -16.12
CA ASP A 95 -9.35 -24.09 -16.94
C ASP A 95 -10.62 -24.02 -16.09
N TYR A 96 -11.65 -23.36 -16.60
CA TYR A 96 -12.94 -23.28 -15.91
C TYR A 96 -13.61 -24.64 -15.86
N ASN A 97 -13.80 -25.18 -14.67
CA ASN A 97 -14.41 -26.47 -14.42
C ASN A 97 -15.07 -26.54 -13.05
N GLN A 98 -16.41 -26.54 -13.05
CA GLN A 98 -17.25 -26.55 -11.86
C GLN A 98 -17.12 -27.82 -10.98
N GLY A 99 -16.52 -28.89 -11.49
CA GLY A 99 -16.24 -30.13 -10.76
C GLY A 99 -14.77 -30.35 -10.39
N ALA A 100 -13.86 -29.49 -10.85
CA ALA A 100 -12.43 -29.59 -10.54
C ALA A 100 -12.05 -28.69 -9.36
N TYR A 101 -10.94 -29.03 -8.72
CA TYR A 101 -10.43 -28.31 -7.56
C TYR A 101 -8.95 -27.95 -7.74
N TYR A 102 -8.58 -26.75 -7.30
CA TYR A 102 -7.21 -26.29 -7.16
C TYR A 102 -7.03 -25.68 -5.78
N GLN A 103 -5.99 -26.11 -5.05
CA GLN A 103 -5.73 -25.69 -3.66
C GLN A 103 -6.94 -25.83 -2.71
N GLY A 104 -7.79 -26.85 -2.94
CA GLY A 104 -8.98 -27.11 -2.11
C GLY A 104 -10.23 -26.30 -2.50
N TYR A 105 -10.15 -25.45 -3.54
CA TYR A 105 -11.28 -24.66 -4.02
C TYR A 105 -11.72 -25.04 -5.43
N ARG A 106 -13.01 -24.92 -5.72
CA ARG A 106 -13.58 -25.20 -7.05
C ARG A 106 -12.95 -24.29 -8.10
N MET A 107 -12.70 -24.84 -9.29
CA MET A 107 -12.09 -24.13 -10.42
C MET A 107 -13.16 -23.41 -11.25
N ASP A 108 -13.96 -22.57 -10.61
CA ASP A 108 -14.99 -21.74 -11.23
C ASP A 108 -15.10 -20.38 -10.55
N CYS A 109 -16.03 -19.52 -10.98
CA CYS A 109 -16.15 -18.15 -10.47
C CYS A 109 -16.38 -18.10 -8.95
N SER A 110 -17.30 -18.91 -8.43
CA SER A 110 -17.61 -18.90 -7.00
C SER A 110 -16.56 -19.61 -6.16
N GLY A 111 -15.92 -20.67 -6.66
CA GLY A 111 -14.78 -21.31 -6.02
C GLY A 111 -13.57 -20.39 -5.93
N TYR A 112 -13.30 -19.62 -6.98
CA TYR A 112 -12.25 -18.61 -7.01
C TYR A 112 -12.48 -17.49 -5.99
N VAL A 113 -13.70 -16.95 -5.90
CA VAL A 113 -14.02 -15.93 -4.89
C VAL A 113 -14.02 -16.51 -3.49
N SER A 114 -14.47 -17.76 -3.29
CA SER A 114 -14.32 -18.47 -2.01
C SER A 114 -12.85 -18.61 -1.60
N MET A 115 -11.96 -18.86 -2.56
CA MET A 115 -10.52 -18.91 -2.35
C MET A 115 -9.97 -17.55 -1.94
N ALA A 116 -10.30 -16.49 -2.69
CA ALA A 116 -9.85 -15.14 -2.39
C ALA A 116 -10.31 -14.68 -0.99
N TRP A 117 -11.55 -15.00 -0.61
CA TRP A 117 -12.11 -14.72 0.72
C TRP A 117 -11.66 -15.67 1.83
N ASN A 118 -10.80 -16.63 1.52
CA ASN A 118 -10.28 -17.63 2.47
C ASN A 118 -11.37 -18.39 3.23
N LEU A 119 -12.47 -18.71 2.55
CA LEU A 119 -13.55 -19.48 3.14
C LEU A 119 -13.09 -20.93 3.40
N SER A 120 -13.59 -21.55 4.47
CA SER A 120 -13.22 -22.95 4.80
C SER A 120 -13.60 -23.98 3.73
N SER A 121 -14.50 -23.62 2.81
CA SER A 121 -14.91 -24.45 1.68
C SER A 121 -15.39 -23.59 0.53
N SER A 122 -15.43 -24.16 -0.68
CA SER A 122 -16.05 -23.48 -1.83
C SER A 122 -17.54 -23.35 -1.64
N LEU A 123 -18.05 -22.13 -1.79
CA LEU A 123 -19.45 -21.83 -1.94
C LEU A 123 -19.81 -21.67 -3.42
N THR A 124 -21.11 -21.60 -3.67
CA THR A 124 -21.73 -21.27 -4.96
C THR A 124 -22.29 -19.86 -4.91
N THR A 125 -22.50 -19.24 -6.07
CA THR A 125 -22.99 -17.85 -6.18
C THR A 125 -24.28 -17.62 -5.39
N ASP A 126 -25.19 -18.59 -5.38
CA ASP A 126 -26.47 -18.56 -4.66
C ASP A 126 -26.38 -18.85 -3.15
N THR A 127 -25.23 -19.32 -2.65
CA THR A 127 -25.09 -19.72 -1.23
C THR A 127 -24.35 -18.72 -0.36
N PHE A 128 -23.65 -17.73 -0.92
CA PHE A 128 -22.91 -16.73 -0.14
C PHE A 128 -23.79 -16.00 0.90
N ALA A 129 -24.94 -15.46 0.46
CA ALA A 129 -25.85 -14.72 1.32
C ALA A 129 -26.54 -15.65 2.36
N GLY A 130 -27.05 -16.79 1.91
CA GLY A 130 -27.74 -17.77 2.78
C GLY A 130 -26.83 -18.39 3.84
N ARG A 131 -25.51 -18.44 3.60
CA ARG A 131 -24.49 -18.85 4.57
C ARG A 131 -24.02 -17.72 5.48
N GLY A 132 -24.55 -16.52 5.30
CA GLY A 132 -24.22 -15.34 6.09
C GLY A 132 -22.90 -14.68 5.73
N VAL A 133 -22.19 -15.14 4.68
CA VAL A 133 -20.86 -14.65 4.29
C VAL A 133 -20.93 -13.22 3.79
N THR A 134 -21.96 -12.86 3.03
CA THR A 134 -22.04 -11.54 2.40
C THR A 134 -23.09 -10.63 3.04
N THR A 135 -22.90 -9.33 2.87
CA THR A 135 -23.92 -8.29 3.01
C THR A 135 -23.97 -7.48 1.72
N THR A 136 -25.16 -7.05 1.31
CA THR A 136 -25.31 -6.12 0.19
C THR A 136 -24.76 -4.75 0.57
N ILE A 137 -24.08 -4.10 -0.37
CA ILE A 137 -23.57 -2.74 -0.25
C ILE A 137 -24.02 -1.89 -1.46
N THR A 138 -23.83 -0.58 -1.39
CA THR A 138 -24.11 0.34 -2.49
C THR A 138 -22.90 0.47 -3.42
N LYS A 139 -23.11 0.92 -4.67
CA LYS A 139 -22.03 1.24 -5.62
C LYS A 139 -20.95 2.14 -5.00
N SER A 140 -21.37 3.14 -4.24
CA SER A 140 -20.47 4.09 -3.57
C SER A 140 -19.61 3.46 -2.48
N GLN A 141 -20.02 2.31 -1.94
CA GLN A 141 -19.33 1.62 -0.86
C GLN A 141 -18.32 0.58 -1.35
N LEU A 142 -18.30 0.23 -2.65
CA LEU A 142 -17.37 -0.73 -3.22
C LEU A 142 -15.92 -0.33 -2.93
N ARG A 143 -15.17 -1.27 -2.36
CA ARG A 143 -13.72 -1.21 -2.11
C ARG A 143 -13.07 -2.53 -2.53
N ALA A 144 -11.75 -2.55 -2.62
CA ALA A 144 -10.97 -3.73 -2.96
C ALA A 144 -11.41 -4.96 -2.11
N GLY A 145 -11.60 -6.11 -2.76
CA GLY A 145 -12.01 -7.35 -2.11
C GLY A 145 -13.52 -7.53 -1.94
N ASP A 146 -14.32 -6.49 -2.19
CA ASP A 146 -15.76 -6.64 -2.42
C ASP A 146 -16.03 -7.37 -3.74
N ALA A 147 -17.28 -7.78 -3.98
CA ALA A 147 -17.66 -8.45 -5.22
C ALA A 147 -18.91 -7.86 -5.85
N LEU A 148 -19.01 -8.04 -7.16
CA LEU A 148 -20.23 -7.91 -7.94
C LEU A 148 -20.78 -9.32 -8.11
N LEU A 149 -21.97 -9.60 -7.56
CA LEU A 149 -22.57 -10.92 -7.49
C LEU A 149 -23.88 -10.96 -8.29
N ASP A 150 -23.98 -11.90 -9.21
CA ASP A 150 -25.21 -12.37 -9.83
C ASP A 150 -25.55 -13.74 -9.22
N ASP A 151 -26.42 -13.73 -8.20
CA ASP A 151 -26.93 -14.92 -7.50
C ASP A 151 -28.26 -15.43 -8.07
N ASP A 152 -28.90 -14.68 -8.96
CA ASP A 152 -30.19 -15.00 -9.58
C ASP A 152 -30.05 -15.96 -10.79
N GLY A 153 -28.83 -16.13 -11.32
CA GLY A 153 -28.56 -16.99 -12.48
C GLY A 153 -28.55 -18.51 -12.22
N GLY A 154 -28.68 -18.97 -10.97
CA GLY A 154 -28.53 -20.39 -10.62
C GLY A 154 -27.16 -20.94 -11.06
N ASN A 155 -27.13 -22.02 -11.86
CA ASN A 155 -25.88 -22.57 -12.45
C ASN A 155 -25.19 -21.62 -13.45
N SER A 156 -25.85 -20.53 -13.84
CA SER A 156 -25.34 -19.48 -14.71
C SER A 156 -25.02 -18.19 -13.95
N GLY A 157 -25.19 -18.17 -12.63
CA GLY A 157 -24.74 -17.04 -11.81
C GLY A 157 -23.24 -16.85 -11.92
N HIS A 158 -22.79 -15.61 -11.69
CA HIS A 158 -21.38 -15.26 -11.79
C HIS A 158 -20.99 -14.30 -10.68
N VAL A 159 -19.71 -14.29 -10.34
CA VAL A 159 -19.17 -13.39 -9.33
C VAL A 159 -17.80 -12.89 -9.74
N VAL A 160 -17.57 -11.61 -9.50
CA VAL A 160 -16.35 -10.89 -9.87
C VAL A 160 -15.87 -10.09 -8.68
N LEU A 161 -14.60 -10.19 -8.33
CA LEU A 161 -14.01 -9.34 -7.31
C LEU A 161 -13.72 -7.95 -7.87
N PHE A 162 -14.08 -6.94 -7.10
CA PHE A 162 -13.74 -5.56 -7.34
C PHE A 162 -12.38 -5.25 -6.73
N GLU A 163 -11.47 -4.62 -7.48
CA GLU A 163 -10.23 -4.07 -6.94
C GLU A 163 -10.32 -2.54 -6.81
N LYS A 164 -10.45 -1.84 -7.93
CA LYS A 164 -10.51 -0.36 -7.96
C LYS A 164 -11.31 0.18 -9.13
N TRP A 165 -11.82 1.41 -8.99
CA TRP A 165 -12.40 2.15 -10.12
C TRP A 165 -11.30 2.56 -11.10
N THR A 166 -11.57 2.47 -12.40
CA THR A 166 -10.63 2.94 -13.45
C THR A 166 -10.88 4.40 -13.83
N ASP A 167 -12.01 4.96 -13.39
CA ASP A 167 -12.38 6.34 -13.67
C ASP A 167 -13.18 6.96 -12.51
N SER A 168 -13.15 8.30 -12.41
CA SER A 168 -13.84 9.05 -11.36
C SER A 168 -15.37 9.05 -11.49
N SER A 169 -15.91 8.77 -12.68
CA SER A 169 -17.35 8.61 -12.91
C SER A 169 -17.87 7.23 -12.44
N LYS A 170 -16.96 6.35 -12.01
CA LYS A 170 -17.22 4.97 -11.59
C LYS A 170 -17.93 4.19 -12.69
N SER A 171 -17.52 4.36 -13.96
CA SER A 171 -18.16 3.72 -15.10
C SER A 171 -17.56 2.34 -15.43
N SER A 172 -16.29 2.13 -15.12
CA SER A 172 -15.61 0.83 -15.15
C SER A 172 -14.70 0.62 -13.94
N TYR A 173 -14.29 -0.62 -13.70
CA TYR A 173 -13.42 -1.01 -12.60
C TYR A 173 -12.44 -2.10 -13.03
N MET A 174 -11.27 -2.16 -12.38
CA MET A 174 -10.38 -3.31 -12.46
C MET A 174 -10.97 -4.44 -11.61
N GLY A 175 -11.25 -5.57 -12.25
CA GLY A 175 -11.84 -6.73 -11.61
C GLY A 175 -11.02 -8.01 -11.80
N LEU A 176 -11.17 -8.91 -10.83
CA LEU A 176 -10.64 -10.27 -10.90
C LEU A 176 -11.78 -11.27 -11.05
N GLU A 177 -11.72 -12.11 -12.09
CA GLU A 177 -12.76 -13.11 -12.33
C GLU A 177 -12.21 -14.41 -12.92
N PHE A 178 -12.88 -15.52 -12.62
CA PHE A 178 -12.66 -16.78 -13.31
C PHE A 178 -13.81 -17.00 -14.30
N SER A 179 -13.52 -16.90 -15.58
CA SER A 179 -14.47 -17.12 -16.67
C SER A 179 -14.10 -18.38 -17.48
N SER A 180 -14.89 -18.72 -18.50
CA SER A 180 -14.61 -19.84 -19.40
C SER A 180 -13.24 -19.77 -20.09
N THR A 181 -12.64 -18.59 -20.18
CA THR A 181 -11.30 -18.37 -20.77
C THR A 181 -10.17 -18.30 -19.74
N GLY A 182 -10.44 -18.61 -18.47
CA GLY A 182 -9.46 -18.63 -17.40
C GLY A 182 -9.66 -17.56 -16.34
N VAL A 183 -8.63 -17.36 -15.52
CA VAL A 183 -8.59 -16.34 -14.46
C VAL A 183 -8.02 -15.05 -15.03
N HIS A 184 -8.80 -13.97 -14.96
CA HIS A 184 -8.48 -12.67 -15.55
C HIS A 184 -8.34 -11.59 -14.50
N TYR A 185 -7.45 -10.65 -14.78
CA TYR A 185 -7.38 -9.33 -14.18
C TYR A 185 -7.58 -8.31 -15.31
N ARG A 186 -8.72 -7.62 -15.35
CA ARG A 186 -9.09 -6.77 -16.48
C ARG A 186 -10.04 -5.64 -16.09
N GLU A 187 -10.12 -4.63 -16.94
CA GLU A 187 -11.15 -3.61 -16.86
C GLU A 187 -12.52 -4.18 -17.24
N ILE A 188 -13.53 -3.89 -16.42
CA ILE A 188 -14.90 -4.39 -16.53
C ILE A 188 -15.86 -3.19 -16.40
N PRO A 189 -16.82 -3.02 -17.32
CA PRO A 189 -17.83 -1.97 -17.19
C PRO A 189 -18.75 -2.26 -16.00
N TYR A 190 -19.17 -1.22 -15.28
CA TYR A 190 -20.07 -1.38 -14.13
C TYR A 190 -21.55 -1.53 -14.56
N PRO A 191 -22.33 -2.44 -13.94
CA PRO A 191 -21.90 -3.38 -12.90
C PRO A 191 -21.23 -4.64 -13.47
N TYR A 192 -21.50 -4.94 -14.75
CA TYR A 192 -20.78 -5.92 -15.57
C TYR A 192 -21.11 -5.66 -17.05
N PHE A 193 -20.57 -6.46 -17.98
CA PHE A 193 -20.85 -6.35 -19.41
C PHE A 193 -22.36 -6.40 -19.73
N SER A 194 -22.79 -5.55 -20.66
CA SER A 194 -24.20 -5.47 -21.07
C SER A 194 -24.73 -6.83 -21.56
N GLY A 195 -25.92 -7.21 -21.09
CA GLY A 195 -26.59 -8.48 -21.45
C GLY A 195 -26.33 -9.64 -20.50
N PHE A 196 -25.54 -9.44 -19.44
CA PHE A 196 -25.34 -10.38 -18.34
C PHE A 196 -26.07 -9.92 -17.08
N GLY A 197 -26.35 -10.85 -16.15
CA GLY A 197 -27.38 -10.77 -15.11
C GLY A 197 -27.31 -9.57 -14.15
N PRO A 198 -28.25 -9.47 -13.19
CA PRO A 198 -28.26 -8.36 -12.24
C PRO A 198 -27.10 -8.51 -11.24
N TYR A 199 -25.99 -7.82 -11.51
CA TYR A 199 -24.87 -7.79 -10.57
C TYR A 199 -25.16 -6.81 -9.43
N VAL A 200 -25.15 -7.33 -8.21
CA VAL A 200 -25.34 -6.56 -6.99
C VAL A 200 -24.00 -6.46 -6.24
N PRO A 201 -23.59 -5.26 -5.79
CA PRO A 201 -22.42 -5.11 -4.93
C PRO A 201 -22.62 -5.81 -3.58
N VAL A 202 -21.65 -6.64 -3.20
CA VAL A 202 -21.64 -7.36 -1.91
C VAL A 202 -20.27 -7.27 -1.24
N ARG A 203 -20.27 -7.23 0.09
CA ARG A 203 -19.09 -7.32 0.94
C ARG A 203 -19.09 -8.64 1.69
N ASN A 204 -17.95 -9.32 1.72
CA ASN A 204 -17.74 -10.42 2.67
C ASN A 204 -17.60 -9.85 4.09
N LYS A 205 -18.43 -10.32 5.02
CA LYS A 205 -18.48 -9.84 6.42
C LYS A 205 -17.22 -10.19 7.23
N SER A 206 -16.41 -11.13 6.76
CA SER A 206 -15.11 -11.43 7.36
C SER A 206 -14.02 -10.43 6.95
N ILE A 207 -14.27 -9.57 5.95
CA ILE A 207 -13.35 -8.50 5.59
C ILE A 207 -13.34 -7.49 6.73
N THR A 208 -12.19 -7.36 7.38
CA THR A 208 -11.95 -6.29 8.35
C THR A 208 -11.50 -5.07 7.58
N ASP A 209 -12.40 -4.09 7.47
CA ASP A 209 -12.19 -2.83 6.76
C ASP A 209 -11.16 -1.90 7.41
N THR A 210 -10.43 -2.38 8.43
CA THR A 210 -9.35 -1.69 9.17
C THR A 210 -8.07 -1.50 8.36
N GLY A 211 -8.14 -1.42 7.03
CA GLY A 211 -6.97 -1.36 6.15
C GLY A 211 -7.27 -0.52 4.93
N GLY A 212 -7.21 0.80 5.09
CA GLY A 212 -6.02 1.52 4.66
C GLY A 212 -5.13 1.66 5.90
N GLY A 213 -3.82 1.45 5.79
CA GLY A 213 -2.98 1.67 6.96
C GLY A 213 -2.96 3.15 7.31
N ALA A 214 -2.14 3.51 8.31
CA ALA A 214 -1.96 4.89 8.77
C ALA A 214 -1.65 5.90 7.63
N HIS A 215 -1.26 5.41 6.45
CA HIS A 215 -0.78 6.19 5.33
C HIS A 215 -1.64 6.03 4.05
N ASP A 216 -2.84 5.44 4.09
CA ASP A 216 -3.73 5.36 2.90
C ASP A 216 -4.44 6.71 2.61
N PHE A 217 -3.73 7.64 1.97
CA PHE A 217 -4.25 8.97 1.63
C PHE A 217 -5.26 8.93 0.46
N THR A 218 -5.17 7.92 -0.40
CA THR A 218 -6.00 7.77 -1.61
C THR A 218 -7.26 6.93 -1.38
N GLY A 219 -7.41 6.31 -0.21
CA GLY A 219 -8.56 5.51 0.19
C GLY A 219 -8.71 4.21 -0.60
N ASP A 220 -7.62 3.74 -1.19
CA ASP A 220 -7.60 2.59 -2.09
C ASP A 220 -7.21 1.27 -1.40
N GLY A 221 -6.90 1.34 -0.09
CA GLY A 221 -6.59 0.23 0.79
C GLY A 221 -5.11 -0.12 0.84
N ARG A 222 -4.21 0.65 0.22
CA ARG A 222 -2.76 0.50 0.32
C ARG A 222 -2.17 1.69 1.07
N ASP A 223 -1.04 1.47 1.74
CA ASP A 223 -0.30 2.60 2.31
C ASP A 223 0.39 3.39 1.18
N ASP A 224 0.21 4.70 1.24
CA ASP A 224 0.81 5.68 0.34
C ASP A 224 2.03 6.35 1.00
N LEU A 225 2.70 7.20 0.24
CA LEU A 225 3.72 8.10 0.78
C LEU A 225 3.29 9.56 0.64
N ALA A 226 3.84 10.43 1.46
CA ALA A 226 3.74 11.87 1.29
C ALA A 226 5.08 12.56 1.49
N SER A 227 5.21 13.78 0.96
CA SER A 227 6.38 14.60 1.21
C SER A 227 6.03 16.06 1.29
N VAL A 228 6.79 16.80 2.08
CA VAL A 228 6.84 18.25 1.94
C VAL A 228 8.14 18.59 1.24
N GLY A 229 8.05 19.23 0.07
CA GLY A 229 9.20 19.71 -0.68
C GLY A 229 9.88 20.92 -0.03
N ALA A 230 11.15 21.18 -0.36
CA ALA A 230 11.83 22.43 0.02
C ALA A 230 11.18 23.67 -0.63
N ASP A 231 10.38 23.46 -1.68
CA ASP A 231 9.48 24.46 -2.28
C ASP A 231 8.25 24.77 -1.41
N GLY A 232 8.07 24.06 -0.28
CA GLY A 232 6.95 24.24 0.63
C GLY A 232 5.64 23.64 0.12
N VAL A 233 5.71 22.71 -0.85
CA VAL A 233 4.54 22.03 -1.42
C VAL A 233 4.39 20.65 -0.79
N LEU A 234 3.18 20.33 -0.32
CA LEU A 234 2.81 18.97 0.08
C LEU A 234 2.43 18.14 -1.15
N ARG A 235 2.97 16.93 -1.22
CA ARG A 235 2.69 15.95 -2.27
C ARG A 235 2.28 14.63 -1.63
N VAL A 236 1.26 14.00 -2.19
CA VAL A 236 0.85 12.63 -1.89
C VAL A 236 1.23 11.75 -3.09
N TYR A 237 1.75 10.57 -2.81
CA TYR A 237 2.24 9.58 -3.76
C TYR A 237 1.45 8.29 -3.53
N GLY A 238 0.31 8.18 -4.23
CA GLY A 238 -0.57 7.01 -4.18
C GLY A 238 0.16 5.76 -4.64
N ASN A 239 0.24 4.73 -3.80
CA ASN A 239 1.00 3.51 -4.08
C ASN A 239 0.24 2.65 -5.09
N GLU A 240 0.80 2.48 -6.29
CA GLU A 240 0.25 1.66 -7.37
C GLU A 240 1.02 0.33 -7.53
N GLY A 241 1.71 -0.06 -6.46
CA GLY A 241 2.68 -1.15 -6.38
C GLY A 241 4.11 -0.61 -6.27
N VAL A 242 5.00 -1.43 -5.71
CA VAL A 242 6.40 -1.08 -5.39
C VAL A 242 7.09 -0.27 -6.50
N GLY A 243 7.41 1.00 -6.18
CA GLY A 243 8.12 1.93 -7.08
C GLY A 243 7.27 2.60 -8.15
N LYS A 244 5.93 2.48 -8.10
CA LYS A 244 4.98 3.17 -8.97
C LYS A 244 4.06 4.03 -8.12
N TYR A 245 4.05 5.33 -8.39
CA TYR A 245 3.25 6.27 -7.63
C TYR A 245 2.46 7.21 -8.52
N ASP A 246 1.18 7.39 -8.22
CA ASP A 246 0.37 8.49 -8.75
C ASP A 246 0.50 9.69 -7.82
N THR A 247 0.86 10.85 -8.36
CA THR A 247 1.19 12.03 -7.54
C THR A 247 0.07 13.07 -7.55
N VAL A 248 -0.35 13.49 -6.36
CA VAL A 248 -1.24 14.64 -6.14
C VAL A 248 -0.44 15.77 -5.49
N GLU A 249 -0.41 16.94 -6.12
CA GLU A 249 0.17 18.15 -5.53
C GLU A 249 -0.92 18.99 -4.85
N LEU A 250 -0.78 19.22 -3.54
CA LEU A 250 -1.79 19.89 -2.71
C LEU A 250 -1.55 21.39 -2.52
N GLY A 251 -0.48 21.91 -3.11
CA GLY A 251 -0.13 23.33 -3.10
C GLY A 251 0.84 23.75 -1.98
N GLY A 252 1.19 25.04 -1.98
CA GLY A 252 2.19 25.63 -1.09
C GLY A 252 1.69 25.96 0.32
N GLY A 253 2.57 26.53 1.15
CA GLY A 253 2.25 26.94 2.54
C GLY A 253 2.75 25.97 3.61
N TRP A 254 3.42 24.89 3.21
CA TRP A 254 3.95 23.87 4.12
C TRP A 254 5.39 24.15 4.60
N SER A 255 6.05 25.21 4.10
CA SER A 255 7.41 25.56 4.54
C SER A 255 7.57 25.73 6.07
N PRO A 256 6.59 26.29 6.82
CA PRO A 256 6.69 26.35 8.28
C PRO A 256 6.50 25.01 8.99
N MET A 257 5.99 23.97 8.29
CA MET A 257 5.64 22.68 8.87
C MET A 257 6.87 21.76 8.90
N ASN A 258 7.57 21.72 10.04
CA ASN A 258 8.87 21.04 10.16
C ASN A 258 8.83 19.68 10.86
N LYS A 259 7.66 19.29 11.37
CA LYS A 259 7.37 17.94 11.86
C LYS A 259 6.00 17.60 11.33
N VAL A 260 5.93 16.54 10.53
CA VAL A 260 4.70 16.05 9.93
C VAL A 260 4.68 14.54 10.15
N ALA A 261 3.55 14.02 10.60
CA ALA A 261 3.33 12.59 10.79
C ALA A 261 1.95 12.23 10.25
N ALA A 262 1.80 10.99 9.79
CA ALA A 262 0.56 10.46 9.27
C ALA A 262 0.04 9.33 10.15
N ALA A 263 -1.27 9.24 10.26
CA ALA A 263 -2.02 8.14 10.85
C ALA A 263 -3.52 8.33 10.61
N ASP A 264 -4.34 7.32 10.90
CA ASP A 264 -5.81 7.44 10.91
C ASP A 264 -6.30 7.92 12.29
N PHE A 265 -6.48 9.22 12.46
CA PHE A 265 -6.87 9.82 13.75
C PHE A 265 -8.33 9.60 14.08
N ASN A 266 -9.20 9.44 13.08
CA ASN A 266 -10.65 9.39 13.26
C ASN A 266 -11.26 7.99 13.07
N ALA A 267 -10.43 6.98 12.77
CA ALA A 267 -10.80 5.59 12.52
C ALA A 267 -11.72 5.40 11.31
N ASP A 268 -11.62 6.25 10.28
CA ASP A 268 -12.41 6.13 9.05
C ASP A 268 -11.72 5.31 7.93
N GLY A 269 -10.50 4.84 8.21
CA GLY A 269 -9.66 4.03 7.33
C GLY A 269 -8.94 4.83 6.26
N LYS A 270 -8.66 6.11 6.51
CA LYS A 270 -7.91 6.99 5.61
C LYS A 270 -6.75 7.63 6.36
N GLY A 271 -5.65 7.85 5.64
CA GLY A 271 -4.50 8.58 6.17
C GLY A 271 -4.86 10.05 6.44
N ASP A 272 -4.67 10.48 7.67
CA ASP A 272 -4.70 11.88 8.09
C ASP A 272 -3.25 12.39 8.28
N LEU A 273 -3.10 13.71 8.46
CA LEU A 273 -1.82 14.31 8.83
C LEU A 273 -1.94 15.13 10.10
N VAL A 274 -0.90 15.09 10.93
CA VAL A 274 -0.61 16.13 11.90
C VAL A 274 0.65 16.88 11.51
N ALA A 275 0.63 18.21 11.68
CA ALA A 275 1.77 19.05 11.34
C ALA A 275 2.03 20.12 12.40
N VAL A 276 3.29 20.30 12.78
CA VAL A 276 3.72 21.35 13.71
C VAL A 276 4.26 22.54 12.92
N ASN A 277 3.66 23.71 13.16
CA ASN A 277 4.19 24.96 12.68
C ASN A 277 5.35 25.41 13.58
N LYS A 278 6.57 25.48 13.03
CA LYS A 278 7.79 25.77 13.79
C LYS A 278 7.84 27.19 14.38
N ASP A 279 7.14 28.13 13.76
CA ASP A 279 7.23 29.56 14.12
C ASP A 279 6.18 29.92 15.18
N SER A 280 4.95 29.41 15.04
CA SER A 280 3.86 29.66 15.98
C SER A 280 3.77 28.64 17.11
N GLY A 281 4.25 27.41 16.89
CA GLY A 281 4.08 26.31 17.84
C GLY A 281 2.73 25.60 17.78
N ALA A 282 1.86 25.98 16.85
CA ALA A 282 0.57 25.33 16.65
C ALA A 282 0.75 23.90 16.11
N LEU A 283 -0.02 22.96 16.66
CA LEU A 283 -0.23 21.63 16.10
C LEU A 283 -1.55 21.62 15.33
N PHE A 284 -1.50 21.23 14.07
CA PHE A 284 -2.66 21.14 13.20
C PHE A 284 -2.95 19.69 12.84
N LEU A 285 -4.24 19.32 12.82
CA LEU A 285 -4.77 18.08 12.28
C LEU A 285 -5.43 18.34 10.92
N TYR A 286 -5.14 17.49 9.95
CA TYR A 286 -5.67 17.52 8.59
C TYR A 286 -6.31 16.16 8.32
N LEU A 287 -7.62 16.07 8.43
CA LEU A 287 -8.34 14.83 8.16
C LEU A 287 -8.32 14.51 6.65
N GLY A 288 -7.96 13.28 6.29
CA GLY A 288 -7.94 12.76 4.94
C GLY A 288 -9.33 12.69 4.32
N LYS A 289 -9.40 12.87 3.01
CA LYS A 289 -10.63 12.67 2.24
C LYS A 289 -10.69 11.28 1.59
N GLY A 290 -9.54 10.62 1.43
CA GLY A 290 -9.43 9.32 0.74
C GLY A 290 -9.49 9.49 -0.78
N ASP A 291 -8.90 10.58 -1.27
CA ASP A 291 -8.77 10.92 -2.70
C ASP A 291 -7.43 11.64 -2.94
N GLY A 292 -6.46 11.46 -2.05
CA GLY A 292 -5.18 12.16 -2.03
C GLY A 292 -5.24 13.59 -1.48
N HIS A 293 -6.42 14.09 -1.06
CA HIS A 293 -6.58 15.41 -0.47
C HIS A 293 -6.97 15.38 1.02
N PHE A 294 -6.84 16.53 1.67
CA PHE A 294 -7.20 16.73 3.07
C PHE A 294 -8.32 17.77 3.24
N ASN A 295 -8.99 17.70 4.39
CA ASN A 295 -9.90 18.72 4.88
C ASN A 295 -9.13 19.96 5.36
N ALA A 296 -9.88 21.02 5.70
CA ALA A 296 -9.29 22.21 6.30
C ALA A 296 -8.63 21.85 7.64
N ALA A 297 -7.46 22.46 7.88
CA ALA A 297 -6.69 22.24 9.10
C ALA A 297 -7.48 22.67 10.34
N VAL A 298 -7.43 21.85 11.40
CA VAL A 298 -7.92 22.20 12.73
C VAL A 298 -6.74 22.30 13.68
N GLN A 299 -6.63 23.41 14.41
CA GLN A 299 -5.60 23.52 15.45
C GLN A 299 -6.03 22.68 16.66
N ILE A 300 -5.21 21.70 17.02
CA ILE A 300 -5.43 20.74 18.12
C ILE A 300 -4.38 20.87 19.23
N GLY A 301 -3.52 21.88 19.15
CA GLY A 301 -2.50 22.09 20.17
C GLY A 301 -1.66 23.34 19.98
N GLN A 302 -0.90 23.67 21.02
CA GLN A 302 -0.02 24.83 21.08
C GLN A 302 1.25 24.48 21.87
N GLY A 303 2.40 25.06 21.51
CA GLY A 303 3.68 24.82 22.19
C GLY A 303 4.50 23.64 21.64
N TRP A 304 4.07 23.05 20.51
CA TRP A 304 4.66 21.85 19.93
C TRP A 304 6.00 22.08 19.21
N GLN A 305 6.40 23.33 18.97
CA GLN A 305 7.70 23.67 18.40
C GLN A 305 8.86 23.20 19.27
N ASN A 306 8.64 23.04 20.58
CA ASN A 306 9.64 22.58 21.54
C ASN A 306 9.87 21.06 21.49
N MET A 307 9.00 20.29 20.83
CA MET A 307 9.20 18.86 20.64
C MET A 307 10.28 18.63 19.59
N SER A 308 11.22 17.75 19.86
CA SER A 308 12.30 17.41 18.91
C SER A 308 11.84 16.43 17.83
N SER A 309 10.81 15.63 18.11
CA SER A 309 10.17 14.72 17.15
C SER A 309 8.68 14.56 17.49
N VAL A 310 7.86 14.29 16.47
CA VAL A 310 6.43 13.98 16.55
C VAL A 310 6.18 12.85 15.55
N VAL A 311 5.61 11.75 16.03
CA VAL A 311 5.15 10.60 15.24
C VAL A 311 3.73 10.23 15.64
N ALA A 312 3.00 9.52 14.78
CA ALA A 312 1.59 9.18 15.02
C ALA A 312 1.31 7.71 14.71
N GLY A 313 0.35 7.13 15.42
CA GLY A 313 -0.06 5.72 15.28
C GLY A 313 -0.92 5.27 16.47
N ASP A 314 -1.63 4.16 16.35
CA ASP A 314 -2.46 3.62 17.44
C ASP A 314 -1.59 2.88 18.48
N PHE A 315 -1.11 3.63 19.48
CA PHE A 315 -0.30 3.09 20.57
C PHE A 315 -1.17 2.52 21.70
N THR A 316 -2.38 3.05 21.87
CA THR A 316 -3.33 2.61 22.89
C THR A 316 -4.10 1.33 22.49
N GLY A 317 -4.20 1.05 21.20
CA GLY A 317 -4.95 -0.07 20.62
C GLY A 317 -6.45 0.15 20.65
N ASP A 318 -6.90 1.40 20.59
CA ASP A 318 -8.33 1.77 20.59
C ASP A 318 -8.91 2.02 19.19
N GLY A 319 -8.08 1.86 18.16
CA GLY A 319 -8.41 2.04 16.76
C GLY A 319 -8.27 3.47 16.27
N LYS A 320 -7.85 4.42 17.11
CA LYS A 320 -7.58 5.82 16.72
C LYS A 320 -6.11 6.13 16.87
N ALA A 321 -5.58 6.95 15.97
CA ALA A 321 -4.20 7.36 16.10
C ALA A 321 -3.97 8.24 17.33
N ASP A 322 -2.89 7.93 18.03
CA ASP A 322 -2.28 8.74 19.06
C ASP A 322 -1.08 9.52 18.49
N ILE A 323 -0.57 10.47 19.28
CA ILE A 323 0.71 11.13 19.01
C ILE A 323 1.73 10.73 20.05
N VAL A 324 2.93 10.40 19.59
CA VAL A 324 4.10 10.30 20.44
C VAL A 324 5.08 11.40 20.07
N ALA A 325 5.59 12.11 21.09
CA ALA A 325 6.54 13.20 20.90
C ALA A 325 7.72 13.10 21.86
N VAL A 326 8.88 13.61 21.43
CA VAL A 326 10.07 13.71 22.27
C VAL A 326 10.19 15.15 22.79
N ASP A 327 10.02 15.32 24.10
CA ASP A 327 10.09 16.62 24.75
C ASP A 327 11.52 17.17 24.90
N ALA A 328 11.64 18.40 25.41
CA ALA A 328 12.92 19.07 25.61
C ALA A 328 13.84 18.37 26.63
N ASP A 329 13.26 17.59 27.54
CA ASP A 329 13.98 16.80 28.54
C ASP A 329 14.34 15.39 28.01
N SER A 330 14.15 15.16 26.70
CA SER A 330 14.42 13.89 26.02
C SER A 330 13.53 12.73 26.49
N ASN A 331 12.35 13.03 27.04
CA ASN A 331 11.35 12.03 27.37
C ASN A 331 10.41 11.79 26.21
N LEU A 332 9.95 10.54 26.08
CA LEU A 332 8.92 10.16 25.13
C LEU A 332 7.56 10.32 25.79
N GLN A 333 6.72 11.20 25.26
CA GLN A 333 5.41 11.55 25.80
C GLN A 333 4.32 11.01 24.85
N LEU A 334 3.34 10.30 25.41
CA LEU A 334 2.16 9.82 24.70
C LEU A 334 1.00 10.79 24.88
N TYR A 335 0.39 11.17 23.77
CA TYR A 335 -0.83 11.97 23.70
C TYR A 335 -1.92 11.15 23.01
N SER A 336 -2.90 10.68 23.76
CA SER A 336 -3.92 9.79 23.20
C SER A 336 -4.91 10.53 22.31
N GLY A 337 -5.25 9.91 21.19
CA GLY A 337 -6.21 10.42 20.22
C GLY A 337 -7.65 10.34 20.73
N THR A 338 -8.48 11.27 20.29
CA THR A 338 -9.93 11.26 20.56
C THR A 338 -10.78 11.10 19.31
N GLY A 339 -10.18 11.19 18.12
CA GLY A 339 -10.87 11.28 16.84
C GLY A 339 -10.69 12.64 16.16
N THR A 340 -10.61 13.70 16.96
CA THR A 340 -10.57 15.09 16.47
C THR A 340 -9.57 15.97 17.22
N ASP A 341 -8.95 15.43 18.25
CA ASP A 341 -8.04 16.12 19.17
C ASP A 341 -7.15 15.09 19.90
N VAL A 342 -6.15 15.54 20.66
CA VAL A 342 -5.26 14.70 21.46
C VAL A 342 -5.17 15.18 22.91
N ASN A 343 -4.96 14.25 23.84
CA ASN A 343 -4.77 14.56 25.26
C ASN A 343 -3.45 13.99 25.77
N HIS A 344 -2.68 14.76 26.54
CA HIS A 344 -1.50 14.19 27.20
C HIS A 344 -1.92 13.09 28.17
N THR A 345 -1.35 11.90 27.98
CA THR A 345 -1.74 10.69 28.72
C THR A 345 -0.68 10.33 29.74
N LYS A 346 0.56 10.11 29.29
CA LYS A 346 1.68 9.71 30.14
C LYS A 346 3.02 9.83 29.42
N GLN A 347 4.08 9.82 30.21
CA GLN A 347 5.42 9.53 29.73
C GLN A 347 5.59 8.02 29.49
N ILE A 348 6.15 7.64 28.35
CA ILE A 348 6.36 6.25 27.92
C ILE A 348 7.84 5.90 27.66
N GLY A 349 8.75 6.86 27.85
CA GLY A 349 10.19 6.61 27.67
C GLY A 349 11.08 7.77 28.13
N GLN A 350 12.39 7.53 28.17
CA GLN A 350 13.44 8.48 28.57
C GLN A 350 14.69 8.29 27.72
N GLY A 351 15.51 9.35 27.59
CA GLY A 351 16.83 9.26 26.94
C GLY A 351 16.80 9.27 25.42
N TRP A 352 15.76 9.84 24.81
CA TRP A 352 15.56 9.79 23.35
C TRP A 352 16.43 10.77 22.56
N SER A 353 17.25 11.59 23.21
CA SER A 353 18.18 12.53 22.54
C SER A 353 19.24 11.83 21.69
N GLY A 354 19.54 10.55 21.94
CA GLY A 354 20.42 9.72 21.11
C GLY A 354 19.80 9.26 19.78
N MET A 355 18.48 9.43 19.60
CA MET A 355 17.75 8.98 18.43
C MET A 355 17.34 10.13 17.51
N THR A 356 17.18 9.83 16.22
CA THR A 356 16.71 10.72 15.14
C THR A 356 15.83 9.96 14.17
N ASN A 357 15.14 10.68 13.27
CA ASN A 357 14.34 10.08 12.19
C ASN A 357 13.36 9.03 12.71
N LEU A 358 12.59 9.41 13.73
CA LEU A 358 11.54 8.54 14.28
C LEU A 358 10.39 8.46 13.27
N ALA A 359 9.83 7.28 13.11
CA ALA A 359 8.57 7.04 12.43
C ALA A 359 7.76 5.98 13.20
N ALA A 360 6.46 5.92 12.97
CA ALA A 360 5.58 5.01 13.68
C ALA A 360 4.63 4.27 12.73
N GLY A 361 4.38 3.00 13.03
CA GLY A 361 3.59 2.07 12.24
C GLY A 361 3.71 0.65 12.80
N ASP A 362 2.84 -0.27 12.40
CA ASP A 362 2.85 -1.66 12.87
C ASP A 362 3.94 -2.47 12.15
N VAL A 363 5.19 -2.33 12.58
CA VAL A 363 6.36 -2.93 11.92
C VAL A 363 6.46 -4.42 12.21
N ASN A 364 5.89 -4.87 13.32
CA ASN A 364 5.95 -6.25 13.77
C ASN A 364 4.70 -7.10 13.43
N GLY A 365 3.59 -6.46 13.07
CA GLY A 365 2.33 -7.09 12.65
C GLY A 365 1.44 -7.54 13.81
N ASP A 366 1.53 -6.90 14.99
CA ASP A 366 0.72 -7.23 16.16
C ASP A 366 -0.54 -6.37 16.32
N GLY A 367 -0.78 -5.46 15.37
CA GLY A 367 -1.92 -4.55 15.33
C GLY A 367 -1.76 -3.33 16.24
N ARG A 368 -0.57 -3.04 16.77
CA ARG A 368 -0.26 -1.79 17.48
C ARG A 368 0.84 -1.03 16.77
N ALA A 369 0.82 0.30 16.93
CA ALA A 369 1.90 1.11 16.42
C ALA A 369 3.21 0.86 17.18
N ASP A 370 4.27 0.59 16.42
CA ASP A 370 5.65 0.57 16.88
C ASP A 370 6.34 1.91 16.58
N ILE A 371 7.53 2.11 17.14
CA ILE A 371 8.44 3.20 16.74
C ILE A 371 9.71 2.61 16.14
N VAL A 372 10.04 3.08 14.94
CA VAL A 372 11.36 2.90 14.34
C VAL A 372 12.14 4.18 14.55
N ALA A 373 13.39 4.06 15.01
CA ALA A 373 14.25 5.21 15.26
C ALA A 373 15.70 4.92 14.85
N MET A 374 16.38 5.93 14.32
CA MET A 374 17.78 5.84 13.93
C MET A 374 18.69 6.33 15.06
N ASN A 375 19.69 5.54 15.42
CA ASN A 375 20.75 5.95 16.33
C ASN A 375 21.63 7.02 15.67
N LYS A 376 21.74 8.21 16.28
CA LYS A 376 22.51 9.33 15.73
C LYS A 376 24.01 9.04 15.56
N THR A 377 24.56 8.12 16.36
CA THR A 377 26.00 7.84 16.39
C THR A 377 26.37 6.71 15.45
N THR A 378 25.61 5.62 15.46
CA THR A 378 25.94 4.42 14.68
C THR A 378 25.19 4.34 13.35
N GLY A 379 24.11 5.12 13.20
CA GLY A 379 23.19 5.00 12.07
C GLY A 379 22.44 3.68 12.04
N ASP A 380 22.37 2.96 13.16
CA ASP A 380 21.58 1.73 13.25
C ASP A 380 20.10 2.08 13.42
N ILE A 381 19.23 1.26 12.83
CA ILE A 381 17.79 1.36 12.98
C ILE A 381 17.35 0.47 14.14
N HIS A 382 16.72 1.08 15.13
CA HIS A 382 16.17 0.42 16.31
C HIS A 382 14.64 0.32 16.20
N LEU A 383 14.10 -0.80 16.67
CA LEU A 383 12.66 -1.02 16.84
C LEU A 383 12.28 -0.92 18.32
N TYR A 384 11.20 -0.19 18.59
CA TYR A 384 10.54 -0.08 19.87
C TYR A 384 9.08 -0.50 19.70
N LYS A 385 8.73 -1.68 20.19
CA LYS A 385 7.41 -2.28 19.95
C LYS A 385 6.34 -1.63 20.82
N GLY A 386 5.18 -1.35 20.25
CA GLY A 386 4.00 -0.88 20.98
C GLY A 386 3.50 -1.92 21.96
N ASP A 387 3.15 -1.50 23.18
CA ASP A 387 2.49 -2.37 24.15
C ASP A 387 1.68 -1.56 25.18
N SER A 388 1.05 -2.25 26.14
CA SER A 388 0.25 -1.60 27.19
C SER A 388 1.00 -0.54 28.03
N SER A 389 2.34 -0.63 28.10
CA SER A 389 3.19 0.35 28.78
C SER A 389 3.48 1.59 27.92
N GLY A 390 3.31 1.49 26.61
CA GLY A 390 3.62 2.52 25.62
C GLY A 390 4.51 1.91 24.54
N VAL A 391 5.81 1.79 24.82
CA VAL A 391 6.76 1.10 23.94
C VAL A 391 7.84 0.33 24.71
N THR A 392 8.34 -0.76 24.15
CA THR A 392 9.49 -1.53 24.66
C THR A 392 10.55 -1.78 23.58
N SER A 393 11.83 -1.62 23.93
CA SER A 393 12.93 -1.84 22.98
C SER A 393 12.98 -3.31 22.51
N ALA A 394 12.89 -3.53 21.20
CA ALA A 394 13.12 -4.83 20.57
C ALA A 394 14.54 -5.01 20.00
N GLY A 395 15.33 -3.93 19.96
CA GLY A 395 16.74 -3.97 19.56
C GLY A 395 16.99 -3.35 18.19
N VAL A 396 18.14 -3.69 17.60
CA VAL A 396 18.57 -3.23 16.28
C VAL A 396 17.98 -4.15 15.21
N ILE A 397 17.26 -3.56 14.24
CA ILE A 397 16.64 -4.28 13.12
C ILE A 397 17.32 -3.97 11.77
N GLY A 398 18.22 -2.98 11.74
CA GLY A 398 18.97 -2.59 10.55
C GLY A 398 20.29 -1.92 10.91
N THR A 399 21.35 -2.23 10.18
CA THR A 399 22.69 -1.63 10.37
C THR A 399 23.15 -0.93 9.10
N ASN A 400 24.11 -0.01 9.23
CA ASN A 400 24.71 0.75 8.11
C ASN A 400 23.78 1.78 7.43
N PHE A 401 22.85 2.40 8.15
CA PHE A 401 21.98 3.46 7.59
C PHE A 401 22.58 4.88 7.73
N ASN A 402 23.88 5.00 8.04
CA ASN A 402 24.57 6.29 8.21
C ASN A 402 24.49 7.25 7.01
N ALA A 403 24.28 6.72 5.81
CA ALA A 403 24.16 7.52 4.60
C ALA A 403 22.71 8.01 4.34
N MET A 404 21.76 7.58 5.17
CA MET A 404 20.36 7.94 5.08
C MET A 404 20.03 9.13 5.97
N ASN A 405 19.06 9.96 5.58
CA ASN A 405 18.74 11.20 6.30
C ASN A 405 17.26 11.47 6.59
N ARG A 406 16.34 10.66 6.06
CA ARG A 406 14.90 10.71 6.39
C ARG A 406 14.36 9.30 6.38
N LEU A 407 13.39 9.04 7.24
CA LEU A 407 12.79 7.73 7.43
C LEU A 407 11.29 7.92 7.63
N THR A 408 10.49 7.09 6.99
CA THR A 408 9.09 6.82 7.35
C THR A 408 8.84 5.31 7.36
N VAL A 409 7.68 4.89 7.87
CA VAL A 409 7.24 3.50 7.81
C VAL A 409 5.83 3.40 7.26
N ALA A 410 5.60 2.41 6.40
CA ALA A 410 4.34 2.19 5.71
C ALA A 410 4.33 0.76 5.15
N ASP A 411 3.17 0.09 5.12
CA ASP A 411 3.05 -1.23 4.48
C ASP A 411 3.01 -1.08 2.95
N ILE A 412 4.17 -0.87 2.34
CA ILE A 412 4.31 -0.59 0.92
C ILE A 412 4.07 -1.84 0.06
N ASN A 413 4.26 -3.03 0.64
CA ASN A 413 4.21 -4.31 -0.06
C ASN A 413 2.92 -5.12 0.20
N ASP A 414 2.02 -4.60 1.04
CA ASP A 414 0.72 -5.17 1.42
C ASP A 414 0.83 -6.53 2.17
N ASP A 415 1.89 -6.75 2.96
CA ASP A 415 2.08 -7.98 3.76
C ASP A 415 1.54 -7.90 5.19
N GLY A 416 0.99 -6.75 5.57
CA GLY A 416 0.44 -6.49 6.89
C GLY A 416 1.47 -6.00 7.90
N LYS A 417 2.71 -5.70 7.48
CA LYS A 417 3.74 -5.08 8.31
C LYS A 417 4.24 -3.81 7.66
N ALA A 418 4.43 -2.78 8.48
CA ALA A 418 5.04 -1.56 8.01
C ALA A 418 6.51 -1.79 7.62
N ASP A 419 6.83 -1.44 6.38
CA ASP A 419 8.18 -1.43 5.82
C ASP A 419 8.89 -0.12 6.16
N VAL A 420 10.23 -0.10 6.04
CA VAL A 420 11.02 1.12 6.22
C VAL A 420 11.33 1.75 4.87
N VAL A 421 10.91 3.00 4.70
CA VAL A 421 11.24 3.82 3.53
C VAL A 421 12.19 4.94 3.94
N THR A 422 13.29 5.08 3.22
CA THR A 422 14.36 6.01 3.61
C THR A 422 15.02 6.70 2.43
N THR A 423 15.41 7.96 2.60
CA THR A 423 16.15 8.71 1.57
C THR A 423 17.65 8.67 1.82
N HIS A 424 18.41 8.39 0.76
CA HIS A 424 19.87 8.51 0.78
C HIS A 424 20.29 9.97 0.62
N ALA A 425 21.13 10.45 1.54
CA ALA A 425 21.37 11.88 1.76
C ALA A 425 22.01 12.59 0.57
N THR A 426 22.89 11.90 -0.17
CA THR A 426 23.68 12.51 -1.26
C THR A 426 23.10 12.25 -2.64
N SER A 427 22.59 11.04 -2.90
CA SER A 427 22.01 10.70 -4.20
C SER A 427 20.55 11.15 -4.33
N GLY A 428 19.82 11.26 -3.22
CA GLY A 428 18.37 11.50 -3.25
C GLY A 428 17.58 10.28 -3.69
N ASP A 429 18.17 9.09 -3.66
CA ASP A 429 17.43 7.86 -3.93
C ASP A 429 16.54 7.52 -2.73
N LEU A 430 15.32 7.08 -3.03
CA LEU A 430 14.37 6.55 -2.07
C LEU A 430 14.50 5.03 -2.06
N TYR A 431 14.82 4.46 -0.91
CA TYR A 431 14.98 3.02 -0.72
C TYR A 431 13.81 2.45 0.06
N LEU A 432 13.39 1.25 -0.34
CA LEU A 432 12.47 0.40 0.42
C LEU A 432 13.27 -0.72 1.11
N TYR A 433 12.98 -0.93 2.38
CA TYR A 433 13.46 -2.06 3.16
C TYR A 433 12.26 -2.78 3.78
N THR A 434 12.01 -4.02 3.36
CA THR A 434 10.87 -4.79 3.85
C THR A 434 11.12 -5.29 5.27
N SER A 435 10.10 -5.26 6.12
CA SER A 435 10.20 -5.71 7.52
C SER A 435 9.77 -7.17 7.70
N SER A 436 10.57 -7.97 8.40
CA SER A 436 10.11 -9.26 8.92
C SER A 436 9.39 -9.15 10.28
N GLY A 437 9.42 -7.96 10.90
CA GLY A 437 9.08 -7.70 12.30
C GLY A 437 10.26 -7.79 13.26
N THR A 438 11.41 -8.31 12.80
CA THR A 438 12.66 -8.35 13.59
C THR A 438 13.88 -7.87 12.82
N ASP A 439 13.82 -7.82 11.49
CA ASP A 439 14.93 -7.46 10.62
C ASP A 439 14.43 -6.71 9.38
N LEU A 440 15.32 -5.91 8.77
CA LEU A 440 15.08 -5.20 7.52
C LEU A 440 15.84 -5.84 6.36
N THR A 441 15.15 -6.05 5.24
CA THR A 441 15.76 -6.55 3.99
C THR A 441 15.60 -5.51 2.89
N SER A 442 16.69 -5.14 2.22
CA SER A 442 16.60 -4.17 1.12
C SER A 442 15.81 -4.73 -0.07
N ALA A 443 14.72 -4.05 -0.43
CA ALA A 443 13.96 -4.32 -1.65
C ALA A 443 14.45 -3.48 -2.84
N GLY A 444 15.35 -2.53 -2.60
CA GLY A 444 16.00 -1.71 -3.62
C GLY A 444 15.50 -0.26 -3.66
N ILE A 445 15.83 0.41 -4.76
CA ILE A 445 15.44 1.80 -5.00
C ILE A 445 14.02 1.84 -5.56
N ILE A 446 13.17 2.63 -4.94
CA ILE A 446 11.76 2.85 -5.33
C ILE A 446 11.51 4.29 -5.81
N GLY A 447 12.53 5.15 -5.85
CA GLY A 447 12.43 6.50 -6.37
C GLY A 447 13.77 7.22 -6.46
N HIS A 448 13.81 8.29 -7.25
CA HIS A 448 15.00 9.15 -7.43
C HIS A 448 14.61 10.62 -7.23
N GLY A 449 15.58 11.46 -6.83
CA GLY A 449 15.36 12.91 -6.70
C GLY A 449 14.69 13.38 -5.39
N TRP A 450 14.65 12.53 -4.37
CA TRP A 450 14.07 12.79 -3.04
C TRP A 450 15.04 13.54 -2.10
N ASN A 451 16.11 14.13 -2.63
CA ASN A 451 17.00 14.98 -1.84
C ASN A 451 16.45 16.40 -1.63
N THR A 452 15.42 16.80 -2.38
CA THR A 452 14.82 18.15 -2.35
C THR A 452 13.66 18.29 -1.36
N ILE A 453 13.27 17.22 -0.65
CA ILE A 453 12.20 17.27 0.34
C ILE A 453 12.70 17.72 1.71
N GLN A 454 11.84 18.34 2.52
CA GLN A 454 12.13 18.61 3.93
C GLN A 454 11.61 17.48 4.83
N ASN A 455 10.43 16.92 4.51
CA ASN A 455 9.82 15.81 5.24
C ASN A 455 9.51 14.67 4.27
N LEU A 456 9.79 13.44 4.69
CA LEU A 456 9.24 12.21 4.12
C LEU A 456 8.21 11.71 5.14
N ILE A 457 7.02 11.37 4.66
CA ILE A 457 5.88 10.96 5.47
C ILE A 457 5.36 9.64 4.90
#